data_AF-A0A6M1LF33-F1
#
_entry.id   AF-A0A6M1LF33-F1
#
_cell.length_a   1.000
_cell.length_b   1.000
_cell.length_c   1.000
_cell.angle_alpha   90.00
_cell.angle_beta   90.00
_cell.angle_gamma   90.00
#
_symmetry.space_group_name_H-M   'P 1'
#
loop_
_entity.id
_entity.type
_entity.pdbx_description
1 polymer ?
#
loop_
_entity_poly.entity_id
_entity_poly.type
_entity_poly.pdbx_seq_one_letter_code
_entity_poly.pdbx_strand_id
1 'polypeptide(L)'
;MAVGPVRPAGIGTVDRGRARRPAGGFALAAGGSDSAREAGAAGAAAPPGSLLALQESGGAPAVEERGARARRRAAETLDDLRDLQLALLDGEQNPAGLERLSRLAAETDAGLDPALAAVMAEVAVRARIELARRGRR
;
A
#
# COMPACT_ATOMS: atom_id res chain seq x y z
N MET A 1 31.13 -19.67 -47.36
CA MET A 1 29.69 -19.78 -47.04
C MET A 1 29.13 -18.37 -46.90
N ALA A 2 28.35 -17.92 -47.89
CA ALA A 2 27.72 -16.60 -47.90
C ALA A 2 26.21 -16.81 -47.71
N VAL A 3 25.64 -16.16 -46.69
CA VAL A 3 24.20 -16.19 -46.40
C VAL A 3 23.57 -14.97 -47.09
N GLY A 4 22.67 -15.22 -48.05
CA GLY A 4 21.93 -14.17 -48.75
C GLY A 4 20.80 -13.58 -47.90
N PRO A 5 20.31 -12.37 -48.23
CA PRO A 5 19.29 -11.70 -47.43
C PRO A 5 17.88 -12.25 -47.70
N VAL A 6 17.16 -12.59 -46.62
CA VAL A 6 15.74 -12.93 -46.67
C VAL A 6 14.93 -11.65 -46.43
N ARG A 7 14.07 -11.28 -47.39
CA ARG A 7 13.03 -10.25 -47.23
C ARG A 7 11.69 -10.94 -46.93
N PRO A 8 11.00 -10.64 -45.83
CA PRO A 8 9.59 -10.97 -45.73
C PRO A 8 8.73 -9.92 -46.44
N ALA A 9 7.83 -10.44 -47.27
CA ALA A 9 6.87 -9.72 -48.10
C ALA A 9 5.84 -8.95 -47.27
N GLY A 10 5.36 -7.84 -47.85
CA GLY A 10 4.24 -7.07 -47.32
C GLY A 10 2.94 -7.87 -47.30
N ILE A 11 2.12 -7.63 -46.29
CA ILE A 11 0.78 -8.21 -46.17
C ILE A 11 -0.19 -7.04 -45.99
N GLY A 12 -1.19 -7.02 -46.87
CA GLY A 12 -2.04 -5.88 -47.19
C GLY A 12 -3.01 -5.41 -46.11
N THR A 13 -3.56 -4.24 -46.37
CA THR A 13 -4.64 -3.60 -45.61
C THR A 13 -5.94 -4.36 -45.81
N VAL A 14 -6.53 -4.83 -44.72
CA VAL A 14 -7.88 -5.40 -44.71
C VAL A 14 -8.84 -4.32 -44.20
N ASP A 15 -9.57 -3.70 -45.12
CA ASP A 15 -10.78 -2.96 -44.79
C ASP A 15 -11.91 -3.98 -44.53
N ARG A 16 -12.52 -3.91 -43.35
CA ARG A 16 -13.78 -4.60 -43.05
C ARG A 16 -14.73 -3.64 -42.35
N GLY A 17 -15.68 -3.17 -43.15
CA GLY A 17 -16.87 -2.47 -42.69
C GLY A 17 -17.68 -3.29 -41.66
N ARG A 18 -17.95 -2.61 -40.54
CA ARG A 18 -19.15 -2.61 -39.69
C ARG A 18 -19.78 -3.95 -39.27
N ALA A 19 -19.70 -4.21 -37.96
CA ALA A 19 -20.86 -4.63 -37.16
C ALA A 19 -20.74 -4.09 -35.73
N ARG A 20 -21.77 -3.32 -35.31
CA ARG A 20 -21.93 -2.74 -33.98
C ARG A 20 -22.25 -3.86 -32.99
N ARG A 21 -21.43 -4.01 -31.95
CA ARG A 21 -21.71 -4.86 -30.79
C ARG A 21 -21.54 -3.96 -29.55
N PRO A 22 -22.58 -3.72 -28.72
CA PRO A 22 -22.35 -3.09 -27.44
C PRO A 22 -21.66 -4.15 -26.56
N ALA A 23 -20.33 -4.13 -26.53
CA ALA A 23 -19.62 -4.76 -25.45
C ALA A 23 -19.90 -3.92 -24.20
N GLY A 24 -20.52 -4.53 -23.19
CA GLY A 24 -20.77 -3.91 -21.90
C GLY A 24 -19.45 -3.39 -21.32
N GLY A 25 -19.26 -2.08 -21.42
CA GLY A 25 -18.18 -1.37 -20.77
C GLY A 25 -18.60 -1.05 -19.34
N PHE A 26 -17.70 -1.25 -18.40
CA PHE A 26 -17.84 -0.71 -17.06
C PHE A 26 -17.95 0.81 -17.17
N ALA A 27 -19.09 1.37 -16.75
CA ALA A 27 -19.31 2.81 -16.71
C ALA A 27 -19.37 3.27 -15.25
N LEU A 28 -18.49 4.20 -14.89
CA LEU A 28 -18.53 4.93 -13.63
C LEU A 28 -18.78 6.40 -13.97
N ALA A 29 -19.97 6.89 -13.65
CA ALA A 29 -20.23 8.28 -13.26
C ALA A 29 -21.71 8.42 -12.87
N ALA A 30 -22.01 8.83 -11.63
CA ALA A 30 -22.09 10.24 -11.27
C ALA A 30 -22.40 10.34 -9.76
N GLY A 31 -21.97 11.44 -9.16
CA GLY A 31 -21.90 11.63 -7.72
C GLY A 31 -23.22 11.40 -6.97
N GLY A 32 -23.11 10.66 -5.87
CA GLY A 32 -24.05 10.67 -4.76
C GLY A 32 -23.36 11.28 -3.55
N SER A 33 -23.16 12.60 -3.55
CA SER A 33 -22.90 13.36 -2.32
C SER A 33 -24.22 13.47 -1.57
N ASP A 34 -24.61 12.41 -0.86
CA ASP A 34 -25.66 12.52 0.15
C ASP A 34 -25.00 12.75 1.51
N SER A 35 -24.64 14.01 1.74
CA SER A 35 -24.28 14.52 3.06
C SER A 35 -25.33 15.54 3.48
N ALA A 36 -26.56 15.10 3.64
CA ALA A 36 -27.49 15.74 4.55
C ALA A 36 -26.99 15.47 5.99
N ARG A 37 -26.00 16.25 6.44
CA ARG A 37 -25.70 16.38 7.86
C ARG A 37 -26.51 17.55 8.39
N GLU A 38 -27.68 17.23 8.93
CA GLU A 38 -28.35 18.10 9.89
C GLU A 38 -27.39 18.35 11.06
N ALA A 39 -26.99 19.62 11.21
CA ALA A 39 -26.34 20.11 12.41
C ALA A 39 -26.98 21.44 12.79
N GLY A 40 -28.26 21.36 13.19
CA GLY A 40 -28.82 22.34 14.10
C GLY A 40 -28.25 22.10 15.50
N ALA A 41 -27.31 22.93 15.92
CA ALA A 41 -26.85 22.98 17.30
C ALA A 41 -26.65 24.43 17.73
N ALA A 42 -27.74 25.18 17.75
CA ALA A 42 -27.86 26.35 18.59
C ALA A 42 -28.25 25.88 20.00
N GLY A 43 -27.32 26.00 20.95
CA GLY A 43 -27.59 26.07 22.40
C GLY A 43 -28.20 24.83 23.06
N ALA A 44 -27.36 23.88 23.45
CA ALA A 44 -27.69 22.96 24.54
C ALA A 44 -26.50 22.86 25.48
N ALA A 45 -26.69 23.22 26.75
CA ALA A 45 -25.74 22.91 27.82
C ALA A 45 -25.53 21.39 27.82
N ALA A 46 -24.29 20.96 27.57
CA ALA A 46 -23.98 19.54 27.49
C ALA A 46 -24.27 18.86 28.83
N PRO A 47 -24.91 17.67 28.84
CA PRO A 47 -25.19 16.95 30.09
C PRO A 47 -23.86 16.59 30.80
N PRO A 48 -23.84 16.51 32.14
CA PRO A 48 -22.62 16.23 32.91
C PRO A 48 -21.96 14.88 32.54
N GLY A 49 -22.71 13.95 31.92
CA GLY A 49 -22.17 12.71 31.36
C GLY A 49 -21.34 12.87 30.08
N SER A 50 -21.40 14.02 29.40
CA SER A 50 -20.61 14.26 28.17
C SER A 50 -19.11 14.38 28.45
N LEU A 51 -18.73 14.90 29.63
CA LEU A 51 -17.34 14.93 30.07
C LEU A 51 -16.86 13.54 30.52
N LEU A 52 -17.72 12.73 31.16
CA LEU A 52 -17.39 11.33 31.47
C LEU A 52 -17.25 10.47 30.21
N ALA A 53 -18.11 10.66 29.20
CA ALA A 53 -18.00 9.95 27.92
C ALA A 53 -16.71 10.32 27.16
N LEU A 54 -16.21 11.54 27.32
CA LEU A 54 -14.91 11.96 26.79
C LEU A 54 -13.74 11.42 27.64
N GLN A 55 -13.89 11.28 28.96
CA GLN A 55 -12.88 10.62 29.80
C GLN A 55 -12.81 9.11 29.58
N GLU A 56 -13.93 8.48 29.24
CA GLU A 56 -14.00 7.07 28.79
C GLU A 56 -13.36 6.89 27.40
N SER A 57 -13.27 7.95 26.60
CA SER A 57 -12.48 7.99 25.35
C SER A 57 -10.95 8.05 25.57
N GLY A 58 -10.50 8.10 26.83
CA GLY A 58 -9.09 8.21 27.27
C GLY A 58 -8.19 7.00 26.96
N GLY A 59 -8.59 6.10 26.06
CA GLY A 59 -7.80 4.93 25.66
C GLY A 59 -7.06 5.08 24.32
N ALA A 60 -7.53 5.96 23.43
CA ALA A 60 -6.96 6.09 22.09
C ALA A 60 -6.08 7.35 22.00
N PRO A 61 -4.76 7.22 21.77
CA PRO A 61 -3.88 8.37 21.71
C PRO A 61 -4.27 9.33 20.57
N ALA A 62 -3.86 10.60 20.59
CA ALA A 62 -4.21 11.55 19.54
C ALA A 62 -3.77 11.08 18.15
N VAL A 63 -4.47 11.50 17.08
CA VAL A 63 -4.15 11.10 15.69
C VAL A 63 -2.69 11.41 15.34
N GLU A 64 -2.19 12.58 15.75
CA GLU A 64 -0.79 12.97 15.54
C GLU A 64 0.19 12.06 16.27
N GLU A 65 -0.12 11.67 17.50
CA GLU A 65 0.72 10.79 18.30
C GLU A 65 0.75 9.37 17.72
N ARG A 66 -0.38 8.88 17.18
CA ARG A 66 -0.44 7.62 16.41
C ARG A 66 0.46 7.69 15.18
N GLY A 67 0.35 8.76 14.41
CA GLY A 67 1.20 8.98 13.23
C GLY A 67 2.69 9.08 13.60
N ALA A 68 3.03 9.74 14.70
CA ALA A 68 4.42 9.82 15.18
C ALA A 68 4.98 8.44 15.57
N ARG A 69 4.19 7.62 16.28
CA ARG A 69 4.57 6.23 16.59
C ARG A 69 4.72 5.38 15.33
N ALA A 70 3.77 5.47 14.40
CA ALA A 70 3.79 4.75 13.13
C ALA A 70 5.05 5.10 12.31
N ARG A 71 5.38 6.39 12.21
CA ARG A 71 6.60 6.85 11.53
C ARG A 71 7.87 6.33 12.19
N ARG A 72 7.94 6.35 13.53
CA ARG A 72 9.10 5.83 14.26
C ARG A 72 9.29 4.33 14.00
N ARG A 73 8.21 3.55 14.06
CA ARG A 73 8.26 2.11 13.77
C ARG A 73 8.67 1.81 12.32
N ALA A 74 8.16 2.59 11.37
CA ALA A 74 8.59 2.49 9.98
C ALA A 74 10.07 2.82 9.81
N ALA A 75 10.58 3.86 10.49
CA ALA A 75 12.01 4.20 10.48
C ALA A 75 12.87 3.07 11.06
N GLU A 76 12.50 2.51 12.21
CA GLU A 76 13.17 1.34 12.80
C GLU A 76 13.22 0.16 11.81
N THR A 77 12.13 -0.09 11.07
CA THR A 77 12.08 -1.16 10.06
C THR A 77 12.97 -0.88 8.85
N LEU A 78 13.13 0.39 8.45
CA LEU A 78 14.04 0.79 7.37
C LEU A 78 15.51 0.72 7.80
N ASP A 79 15.82 1.03 9.06
CA ASP A 79 17.14 0.79 9.63
C ASP A 79 17.47 -0.71 9.63
N ASP A 80 16.51 -1.56 10.02
CA ASP A 80 16.66 -3.02 9.94
C ASP A 80 16.93 -3.53 8.51
N LEU A 81 16.27 -2.92 7.52
CA LEU A 81 16.53 -3.20 6.11
C LEU A 81 17.95 -2.79 5.71
N ARG A 82 18.42 -1.62 6.15
CA ARG A 82 19.79 -1.14 5.87
C ARG A 82 20.82 -2.10 6.46
N ASP A 83 20.65 -2.51 7.71
CA ASP A 83 21.59 -3.41 8.38
C ASP A 83 21.63 -4.78 7.71
N LEU A 84 20.47 -5.28 7.27
CA LEU A 84 20.38 -6.49 6.46
C LEU A 84 21.09 -6.33 5.11
N GLN A 85 20.98 -5.18 4.45
CA GLN A 85 21.68 -4.90 3.20
C GLN A 85 23.19 -4.87 3.40
N LEU A 86 23.68 -4.26 4.48
CA LEU A 86 25.11 -4.26 4.82
C LEU A 86 25.63 -5.69 5.03
N ALA A 87 24.93 -6.50 5.84
CA ALA A 87 25.30 -7.90 6.05
C ALA A 87 25.34 -8.71 4.74
N LEU A 88 24.39 -8.47 3.82
CA LEU A 88 24.38 -9.11 2.51
C LEU A 88 25.56 -8.67 1.61
N LEU A 89 25.99 -7.42 1.71
CA LEU A 89 27.18 -6.91 0.99
C LEU A 89 28.47 -7.55 1.52
N ASP A 90 28.50 -7.85 2.81
CA ASP A 90 29.60 -8.60 3.44
C ASP A 90 29.54 -10.11 3.13
N GLY A 91 28.55 -10.56 2.37
CA GLY A 91 28.37 -11.95 1.94
C GLY A 91 27.62 -12.82 2.96
N GLU A 92 27.11 -12.23 4.04
CA GLU A 92 26.35 -12.96 5.06
C GLU A 92 24.92 -13.23 4.59
N GLN A 93 24.54 -14.50 4.55
CA GLN A 93 23.14 -14.85 4.34
C GLN A 93 22.39 -14.81 5.68
N ASN A 94 21.54 -13.80 5.85
CA ASN A 94 20.73 -13.65 7.07
C ASN A 94 19.24 -13.99 6.81
N PRO A 95 18.85 -15.28 6.84
CA PRO A 95 17.48 -15.72 6.59
C PRO A 95 16.48 -15.24 7.64
N ALA A 96 16.88 -15.24 8.91
CA ALA A 96 16.06 -14.81 10.04
C ALA A 96 15.78 -13.30 10.00
N GLY A 97 16.78 -12.51 9.56
CA GLY A 97 16.63 -11.07 9.33
C GLY A 97 15.57 -10.76 8.26
N LEU A 98 15.57 -11.52 7.16
CA LEU A 98 14.54 -11.40 6.12
C LEU A 98 13.12 -11.76 6.62
N GLU A 99 12.99 -12.79 7.46
CA GLU A 99 11.71 -13.18 8.06
C GLU A 99 11.19 -12.15 9.07
N ARG A 100 12.10 -11.57 9.86
CA ARG A 100 11.76 -10.47 10.76
C ARG A 100 11.32 -9.25 9.97
N LEU A 101 12.07 -8.88 8.94
CA LEU A 101 11.77 -7.72 8.09
C LEU A 101 10.42 -7.90 7.37
N SER A 102 10.14 -9.09 6.83
CA SER A 102 8.88 -9.35 6.12
C SER A 102 7.66 -9.20 7.04
N ARG A 103 7.80 -9.56 8.32
CA ARG A 103 6.76 -9.40 9.34
C ARG A 103 6.58 -7.93 9.71
N LEU A 104 7.67 -7.26 10.09
CA LEU A 104 7.64 -5.85 10.49
C LEU A 104 7.09 -4.95 9.38
N ALA A 105 7.49 -5.18 8.12
CA ALA A 105 7.02 -4.41 6.99
C ALA A 105 5.56 -4.70 6.58
N ALA A 106 5.01 -5.86 6.97
CA ALA A 106 3.61 -6.20 6.71
C ALA A 106 2.66 -5.53 7.72
N GLU A 107 3.14 -5.16 8.89
CA GLU A 107 2.38 -4.46 9.92
C GLU A 107 2.22 -2.98 9.54
N THR A 108 1.06 -2.61 8.97
CA THR A 108 0.76 -1.21 8.68
C THR A 108 0.03 -0.57 9.87
N ASP A 109 0.69 0.39 10.52
CA ASP A 109 0.10 1.13 11.63
C ASP A 109 -0.95 2.14 11.17
N ALA A 110 -2.01 2.28 11.96
CA ALA A 110 -3.03 3.31 11.73
C ALA A 110 -2.43 4.72 11.91
N GLY A 111 -2.66 5.59 10.92
CA GLY A 111 -2.12 6.97 10.91
C GLY A 111 -0.75 7.10 10.27
N LEU A 112 -0.21 6.04 9.67
CA LEU A 112 0.96 6.13 8.80
C LEU A 112 0.63 6.95 7.55
N ASP A 113 1.58 7.75 7.09
CA ASP A 113 1.47 8.47 5.83
C ASP A 113 1.27 7.48 4.65
N PRO A 114 0.34 7.74 3.70
CA PRO A 114 0.05 6.80 2.61
C PRO A 114 1.25 6.45 1.73
N ALA A 115 2.16 7.41 1.48
CA ALA A 115 3.33 7.14 0.65
C ALA A 115 4.33 6.25 1.39
N LEU A 116 4.55 6.52 2.69
CA LEU A 116 5.38 5.66 3.53
C LEU A 116 4.78 4.25 3.67
N ALA A 117 3.46 4.13 3.85
CA ALA A 117 2.77 2.85 3.91
C ALA A 117 2.95 2.02 2.61
N ALA A 118 2.92 2.68 1.44
CA ALA A 118 3.17 2.02 0.16
C ALA A 118 4.61 1.46 0.07
N VAL A 119 5.61 2.22 0.53
CA VAL A 119 7.00 1.76 0.59
C VAL A 119 7.13 0.54 1.52
N MET A 120 6.52 0.58 2.70
CA MET A 120 6.54 -0.57 3.63
C MET A 120 5.92 -1.82 3.00
N ALA A 121 4.79 -1.66 2.29
CA ALA A 121 4.15 -2.77 1.58
C ALA A 121 5.06 -3.36 0.48
N GLU A 122 5.77 -2.51 -0.29
CA GLU A 122 6.73 -2.96 -1.29
C GLU A 122 7.89 -3.75 -0.67
N VAL A 123 8.45 -3.24 0.45
CA VAL A 123 9.50 -3.92 1.21
C VAL A 123 9.01 -5.30 1.66
N ALA A 124 7.78 -5.41 2.17
CA ALA A 124 7.21 -6.68 2.60
C ALA A 124 7.07 -7.67 1.44
N VAL A 125 6.58 -7.23 0.27
CA VAL A 125 6.46 -8.08 -0.92
C VAL A 125 7.85 -8.56 -1.36
N ARG A 126 8.84 -7.68 -1.42
CA ARG A 126 10.20 -8.07 -1.81
C ARG A 126 10.80 -9.05 -0.83
N ALA A 127 10.66 -8.82 0.48
CA ALA A 127 11.14 -9.73 1.51
C ALA A 127 10.53 -11.13 1.36
N ARG A 128 9.22 -11.23 1.09
CA ARG A 128 8.55 -12.53 0.85
C ARG A 128 9.06 -13.22 -0.40
N ILE A 129 9.26 -12.49 -1.51
CA ILE A 129 9.85 -13.05 -2.74
C ILE A 129 11.25 -13.59 -2.45
N GLU A 130 12.04 -12.85 -1.69
CA GLU A 130 13.40 -13.24 -1.31
C GLU A 130 13.45 -14.49 -0.43
N LEU A 131 12.51 -14.63 0.50
CA LEU A 131 12.33 -15.86 1.27
C LEU A 131 11.94 -17.03 0.37
N ALA A 132 10.96 -16.83 -0.52
CA ALA A 132 10.48 -17.86 -1.43
C ALA A 132 11.59 -18.36 -2.37
N ARG A 133 12.44 -17.45 -2.86
CA ARG A 133 13.63 -17.78 -3.68
C ARG A 133 14.62 -18.68 -2.93
N ARG A 134 14.67 -18.58 -1.61
CA ARG A 134 15.52 -19.42 -0.72
C ARG A 134 14.79 -20.66 -0.20
N GLY A 135 13.60 -20.97 -0.72
CA GLY A 135 12.79 -22.12 -0.32
C GLY A 135 12.02 -21.95 0.99
N ARG A 136 11.91 -20.73 1.53
CA ARG A 136 11.16 -20.43 2.76
C ARG A 136 9.88 -19.68 2.41
N ARG A 137 8.74 -20.09 2.94
CA ARG A 137 7.41 -19.50 2.65
C ARG A 137 6.74 -19.03 3.91
#